data_AF-A0A534VC08-F1
#
_entry.id   AF-A0A534VC08-F1
#
_cell.length_a   1.000
_cell.length_b   1.000
_cell.length_c   1.000
_cell.angle_alpha   90.00
_cell.angle_beta   90.00
_cell.angle_gamma   90.00
#
_symmetry.space_group_name_H-M   'P 1'
#
loop_
_entity.id
_entity.type
_entity.pdbx_description
1 polymer ?
#
loop_
_entity_poly.entity_id
_entity_poly.type
_entity_poly.pdbx_seq_one_letter_code
_entity_poly.pdbx_strand_id
1 'polypeptide(L)'
;MLRAIEKGQELLAIPVFFERGPRQRNIYHCEGKLEHPSELKGKKFGCFRYGATAVVWARGYLLDAHNIKTTDMQWFVSGREVFIGHELPVKVERIEPPPPFGEEKVQLSKMLSEGALHGAIVPGDSGYLGLFGGGETPKMMAAYPGVKPLFQDNDEIIRYTKQTGINPIMHVLSIRREVAQRYPDFPAKLTRAFMEARDTAAPYMPADEIAGYAKERDVLGEDPYAYVMGQNEKRSLAALNRYQIEQGLMKTMLPMDDLFVGHV
;
A
#
# COMPACT_ATOMS: atom_id res chain seq x y z
N MET A 1 11.91 3.54 -2.81
CA MET A 1 13.04 3.93 -1.95
C MET A 1 13.76 2.72 -1.36
N LEU A 2 13.16 1.91 -0.47
CA LEU A 2 13.85 0.80 0.22
C LEU A 2 14.60 -0.17 -0.72
N ARG A 3 13.93 -0.64 -1.78
CA ARG A 3 14.56 -1.47 -2.84
C ARG A 3 15.73 -0.78 -3.56
N ALA A 4 15.68 0.53 -3.72
CA ALA A 4 16.76 1.30 -4.34
C ALA A 4 17.97 1.38 -3.40
N ILE A 5 17.73 1.62 -2.11
CA ILE A 5 18.77 1.65 -1.07
C ILE A 5 19.46 0.28 -0.95
N GLU A 6 18.70 -0.82 -0.95
CA GLU A 6 19.29 -2.17 -0.95
C GLU A 6 20.20 -2.43 -2.17
N LYS A 7 19.93 -1.77 -3.31
CA LYS A 7 20.76 -1.86 -4.52
C LYS A 7 21.89 -0.81 -4.56
N GLY A 8 22.20 -0.17 -3.44
CA GLY A 8 23.31 0.76 -3.30
C GLY A 8 23.02 2.19 -3.76
N GLN A 9 21.75 2.58 -3.91
CA GLN A 9 21.41 3.98 -4.18
C GLN A 9 21.55 4.80 -2.89
N GLU A 10 22.38 5.84 -2.94
CA GLU A 10 22.66 6.74 -1.81
C GLU A 10 21.52 7.75 -1.59
N LEU A 11 20.41 7.24 -1.05
CA LEU A 11 19.20 7.99 -0.73
C LEU A 11 18.96 8.01 0.78
N LEU A 12 18.42 9.13 1.25
CA LEU A 12 17.86 9.33 2.58
C LEU A 12 16.37 9.66 2.45
N ALA A 13 15.62 9.39 3.52
CA ALA A 13 14.21 9.72 3.65
C ALA A 13 14.04 10.95 4.55
N ILE A 14 12.99 11.72 4.29
CA ILE A 14 12.49 12.77 5.16
C ILE A 14 11.12 12.30 5.68
N PRO A 15 10.78 12.47 6.98
CA PRO A 15 9.53 11.96 7.57
C PRO A 15 8.28 12.74 7.12
N VAL A 16 8.18 13.06 5.83
CA VAL A 16 7.03 13.63 5.14
C VAL A 16 6.38 12.51 4.34
N PHE A 17 5.14 12.19 4.71
CA PHE A 17 4.40 11.05 4.17
C PHE A 17 3.10 11.53 3.53
N PHE A 18 3.00 11.44 2.21
CA PHE A 18 1.92 12.08 1.45
C PHE A 18 0.59 11.31 1.48
N GLU A 19 0.64 9.98 1.60
CA GLU A 19 -0.55 9.13 1.57
C GLU A 19 -0.35 7.95 2.54
N ARG A 20 -1.37 7.70 3.36
CA ARG A 20 -1.38 6.70 4.42
C ARG A 20 -2.76 6.08 4.62
N GLY A 21 -2.87 4.77 4.50
CA GLY A 21 -4.15 4.16 4.84
C GLY A 21 -4.27 2.69 4.51
N PRO A 22 -5.31 2.04 5.05
CA PRO A 22 -5.55 0.62 4.90
C PRO A 22 -5.63 0.19 3.44
N ARG A 23 -5.16 -1.03 3.15
CA ARG A 23 -5.15 -1.64 1.80
C ARG A 23 -5.98 -2.92 1.70
N GLN A 24 -6.75 -3.21 2.75
CA GLN A 24 -7.71 -4.31 2.83
C GLN A 24 -8.74 -4.22 1.70
N ARG A 25 -9.25 -3.00 1.43
CA ARG A 25 -10.26 -2.73 0.39
C ARG A 25 -9.74 -2.81 -1.05
N ASN A 26 -8.43 -2.92 -1.22
CA ASN A 26 -7.83 -3.14 -2.54
C ASN A 26 -7.84 -4.62 -2.94
N ILE A 27 -8.29 -5.51 -2.05
CA ILE A 27 -8.42 -6.93 -2.29
C ILE A 27 -9.84 -7.17 -2.78
N TYR A 28 -10.00 -7.57 -4.03
CA TYR A 28 -11.28 -7.80 -4.68
C TYR A 28 -11.52 -9.29 -4.89
N HIS A 29 -12.80 -9.67 -4.89
CA HIS A 29 -13.27 -10.99 -5.27
C HIS A 29 -14.53 -10.88 -6.12
N CYS A 30 -14.98 -12.00 -6.69
CA CYS A 30 -16.32 -12.11 -7.26
C CYS A 30 -17.29 -12.68 -6.23
N GLU A 31 -18.44 -12.04 -6.07
CA GLU A 31 -19.52 -12.47 -5.18
C GLU A 31 -19.94 -13.92 -5.44
N GLY A 32 -20.19 -14.66 -4.35
CA GLY A 32 -20.58 -16.07 -4.41
C GLY A 32 -19.47 -17.03 -4.81
N LYS A 33 -18.21 -16.58 -4.97
CA LYS A 33 -17.07 -17.44 -5.33
C LYS A 33 -16.14 -17.80 -4.17
N LEU A 34 -16.32 -17.18 -3.01
CA LEU A 34 -15.56 -17.43 -1.77
C LEU A 34 -16.50 -17.22 -0.58
N GLU A 35 -16.43 -18.10 0.41
CA GLU A 35 -17.13 -17.97 1.70
C GLU A 35 -16.18 -17.40 2.77
N HIS A 36 -14.89 -17.73 2.72
CA HIS A 36 -13.88 -17.27 3.67
C HIS A 36 -12.53 -16.96 2.99
N PRO A 37 -11.77 -15.92 3.44
CA PRO A 37 -10.47 -15.58 2.85
C PRO A 37 -9.45 -16.73 2.80
N SER A 38 -9.53 -17.70 3.72
CA SER A 38 -8.63 -18.86 3.72
C SER A 38 -8.71 -19.71 2.45
N GLU A 39 -9.84 -19.67 1.74
CA GLU A 39 -10.03 -20.36 0.46
C GLU A 39 -9.16 -19.83 -0.67
N LEU A 40 -8.48 -18.68 -0.48
CA LEU A 40 -7.51 -18.16 -1.42
C LEU A 40 -6.27 -19.07 -1.56
N LYS A 41 -5.99 -19.91 -0.55
CA LYS A 41 -4.87 -20.86 -0.61
C LYS A 41 -5.06 -21.87 -1.75
N GLY A 42 -4.02 -22.06 -2.54
CA GLY A 42 -3.98 -22.89 -3.74
C GLY A 42 -4.63 -22.24 -4.98
N LYS A 43 -5.22 -21.06 -4.86
CA LYS A 43 -5.96 -20.40 -5.96
C LYS A 43 -5.10 -19.44 -6.77
N LYS A 44 -5.63 -19.06 -7.93
CA LYS A 44 -5.04 -18.04 -8.82
C LYS A 44 -5.50 -16.64 -8.44
N PHE A 45 -4.54 -15.75 -8.22
CA PHE A 45 -4.75 -14.40 -7.70
C PHE A 45 -4.14 -13.34 -8.62
N GLY A 46 -4.94 -12.34 -8.97
CA GLY A 46 -4.52 -11.22 -9.79
C GLY A 46 -3.82 -10.13 -9.00
N CYS A 47 -2.94 -9.37 -9.65
CA CYS A 47 -2.57 -8.04 -9.17
C CYS A 47 -2.16 -7.13 -10.33
N PHE A 48 -2.32 -5.81 -10.14
CA PHE A 48 -1.93 -4.84 -11.18
C PHE A 48 -0.42 -4.92 -11.46
N ARG A 49 0.39 -4.92 -10.41
CA ARG A 49 1.85 -5.15 -10.47
C ARG A 49 2.25 -5.88 -9.20
N TYR A 50 3.02 -6.95 -9.33
CA TYR A 50 3.51 -7.73 -8.22
C TYR A 50 4.34 -6.87 -7.26
N GLY A 51 5.20 -6.00 -7.77
CA GLY A 51 6.08 -5.16 -6.95
C GLY A 51 5.46 -3.84 -6.45
N ALA A 52 4.17 -3.56 -6.68
CA ALA A 52 3.56 -2.29 -6.26
C ALA A 52 3.36 -2.21 -4.74
N THR A 53 3.65 -1.06 -4.13
CA THR A 53 3.60 -0.86 -2.67
C THR A 53 2.24 -1.24 -2.06
N ALA A 54 1.14 -0.85 -2.69
CA ALA A 54 -0.20 -1.19 -2.20
C ALA A 54 -0.49 -2.70 -2.29
N VAL A 55 0.07 -3.37 -3.31
CA VAL A 55 -0.03 -4.83 -3.46
C VAL A 55 0.79 -5.54 -2.39
N VAL A 56 1.98 -5.02 -2.08
CA VAL A 56 2.82 -5.52 -0.98
C VAL A 56 2.10 -5.41 0.36
N TRP A 57 1.51 -4.24 0.65
CA TRP A 57 0.74 -4.00 1.87
C TRP A 57 -0.46 -4.92 2.02
N ALA A 58 -1.26 -5.07 0.96
CA ALA A 58 -2.43 -5.94 0.96
C ALA A 58 -2.04 -7.43 1.18
N ARG A 59 -0.94 -7.90 0.58
CA ARG A 59 -0.41 -9.25 0.86
C ARG A 59 0.14 -9.39 2.27
N GLY A 60 0.77 -8.35 2.80
CA GLY A 60 1.21 -8.30 4.20
C GLY A 60 0.03 -8.44 5.17
N TYR A 61 -1.08 -7.76 4.88
CA TYR A 61 -2.33 -7.94 5.63
C TYR A 61 -2.86 -9.38 5.56
N LEU A 62 -2.93 -9.97 4.37
CA LEU A 62 -3.36 -11.37 4.21
C LEU A 62 -2.48 -12.34 5.00
N LEU A 63 -1.18 -12.07 5.07
CA LEU A 63 -0.27 -12.87 5.90
C LEU A 63 -0.55 -12.66 7.39
N ASP A 64 -0.49 -11.43 7.88
CA ASP A 64 -0.52 -11.15 9.31
C ASP A 64 -1.90 -11.41 9.94
N ALA A 65 -2.99 -11.09 9.22
CA ALA A 65 -4.35 -11.22 9.74
C ALA A 65 -5.01 -12.58 9.41
N HIS A 66 -4.63 -13.21 8.30
CA HIS A 66 -5.29 -14.43 7.79
C HIS A 66 -4.35 -15.63 7.62
N ASN A 67 -3.05 -15.48 7.92
CA ASN A 67 -2.02 -16.50 7.73
C ASN A 67 -2.02 -17.09 6.31
N ILE A 68 -2.22 -16.23 5.30
CA ILE A 68 -2.16 -16.57 3.88
C ILE A 68 -0.87 -16.01 3.32
N LYS A 69 0.09 -16.89 3.02
CA LYS A 69 1.39 -16.49 2.47
C LYS A 69 1.28 -16.19 0.99
N THR A 70 2.17 -15.34 0.47
CA THR A 70 2.25 -15.13 -0.99
C THR A 70 2.51 -16.43 -1.75
N THR A 71 3.23 -17.39 -1.13
CA THR A 71 3.56 -18.70 -1.69
C THR A 71 2.40 -19.70 -1.66
N ASP A 72 1.34 -19.39 -0.91
CA ASP A 72 0.13 -20.20 -0.89
C ASP A 72 -0.75 -19.94 -2.13
N MET A 73 -0.40 -18.98 -2.99
CA MET A 73 -1.21 -18.56 -4.14
C MET A 73 -0.41 -18.60 -5.45
N GLN A 74 -1.13 -18.77 -6.57
CA GLN A 74 -0.57 -18.64 -7.91
C GLN A 74 -0.82 -17.23 -8.43
N TRP A 75 0.22 -16.53 -8.89
CA TRP A 75 0.10 -15.11 -9.20
C TRP A 75 -0.09 -14.84 -10.67
N PHE A 76 -0.99 -13.91 -10.97
CA PHE A 76 -1.22 -13.36 -12.29
C PHE A 76 -1.07 -11.84 -12.23
N VAL A 77 -0.33 -11.27 -13.18
CA VAL A 77 -0.09 -9.84 -13.26
C VAL A 77 -0.64 -9.31 -14.59
N SER A 78 -1.50 -8.29 -14.51
CA SER A 78 -2.05 -7.64 -15.72
C SER A 78 -1.24 -6.45 -16.19
N GLY A 79 -0.53 -5.75 -15.30
CA GLY A 79 0.23 -4.54 -15.62
C GLY A 79 1.72 -4.79 -15.80
N ARG A 80 2.38 -3.88 -16.53
CA ARG A 80 3.83 -3.94 -16.71
C ARG A 80 4.56 -3.66 -15.40
N GLU A 81 5.45 -4.56 -14.98
CA GLU A 81 6.31 -4.32 -13.82
C GLU A 81 7.27 -3.16 -14.08
N VAL A 82 7.54 -2.37 -13.03
CA VAL A 82 8.57 -1.32 -13.10
C VAL A 82 9.94 -1.91 -12.77
N PHE A 83 10.02 -2.64 -11.65
CA PHE A 83 11.28 -3.21 -11.17
C PHE A 83 11.05 -4.35 -10.17
N ILE A 84 11.63 -5.52 -10.49
CA ILE A 84 11.79 -6.67 -9.59
C ILE A 84 13.23 -7.13 -9.78
N GLY A 85 14.07 -6.89 -8.77
CA GLY A 85 15.52 -7.07 -8.86
C GLY A 85 16.04 -8.41 -8.36
N HIS A 86 15.14 -9.36 -8.08
CA HIS A 86 15.43 -10.69 -7.52
C HIS A 86 14.50 -11.73 -8.16
N GLU A 87 14.91 -13.00 -8.11
CA GLU A 87 14.01 -14.11 -8.43
C GLU A 87 12.92 -14.21 -7.36
N LEU A 88 11.66 -14.33 -7.80
CA LEU A 88 10.52 -14.39 -6.90
C LEU A 88 10.33 -15.81 -6.35
N PRO A 89 9.85 -15.99 -5.11
CA PRO A 89 9.54 -17.28 -4.53
C PRO A 89 8.26 -17.92 -5.12
N VAL A 90 7.68 -17.28 -6.13
CA VAL A 90 6.42 -17.67 -6.77
C VAL A 90 6.53 -17.50 -8.28
N LYS A 91 5.83 -18.38 -9.00
CA LYS A 91 5.60 -18.17 -10.44
C LYS A 91 4.58 -17.05 -10.62
N VAL A 92 4.91 -16.11 -11.50
CA VAL A 92 4.02 -15.02 -11.89
C VAL A 92 3.70 -15.15 -13.37
N GLU A 93 2.44 -15.47 -13.67
CA GLU A 93 1.91 -15.47 -15.02
C GLU A 93 1.57 -14.05 -15.46
N ARG A 94 1.72 -13.78 -16.76
CA ARG A 94 1.48 -12.49 -17.39
C ARG A 94 0.73 -12.70 -18.70
N ILE A 95 -0.03 -11.70 -19.12
CA ILE A 95 -0.59 -11.65 -20.48
C ILE A 95 0.50 -11.10 -21.41
N GLU A 96 0.71 -11.78 -22.54
CA GLU A 96 1.56 -11.28 -23.63
C GLU A 96 0.75 -11.29 -24.94
N PRO A 97 0.58 -10.14 -25.61
CA PRO A 97 1.05 -8.80 -25.19
C PRO A 97 0.27 -8.26 -23.97
N PRO A 98 0.84 -7.31 -23.19
CA PRO A 98 0.11 -6.71 -22.07
C PRO A 98 -1.12 -5.94 -22.56
N PRO A 99 -2.16 -5.76 -21.71
CA PRO A 99 -3.30 -4.92 -22.04
C PRO A 99 -2.86 -3.48 -22.36
N PRO A 100 -3.67 -2.73 -23.14
CA PRO A 100 -3.44 -1.31 -23.36
C PRO A 100 -3.31 -0.54 -22.05
N PHE A 101 -2.55 0.56 -22.07
CA PHE A 101 -2.38 1.42 -20.91
C PHE A 101 -3.74 1.92 -20.40
N GLY A 102 -4.03 1.68 -19.13
CA GLY A 102 -5.30 2.03 -18.50
C GLY A 102 -6.30 0.88 -18.43
N GLU A 103 -6.13 -0.18 -19.24
CA GLU A 103 -7.05 -1.33 -19.28
C GLU A 103 -6.65 -2.47 -18.34
N GLU A 104 -5.47 -2.39 -17.71
CA GLU A 104 -4.91 -3.51 -16.96
C GLU A 104 -5.75 -3.85 -15.70
N LYS A 105 -6.43 -2.85 -15.11
CA LYS A 105 -7.34 -3.06 -13.97
C LYS A 105 -8.67 -3.69 -14.42
N VAL A 106 -9.21 -3.24 -15.56
CA VAL A 106 -10.45 -3.76 -16.16
C VAL A 106 -10.26 -5.24 -16.54
N GLN A 107 -9.08 -5.59 -17.05
CA GLN A 107 -8.74 -6.98 -17.34
C GLN A 107 -8.80 -7.88 -16.07
N LEU A 108 -8.35 -7.38 -14.91
CA LEU A 108 -8.47 -8.13 -13.65
C LEU A 108 -9.93 -8.27 -13.22
N SER A 109 -10.73 -7.20 -13.35
CA SER A 109 -12.18 -7.25 -13.08
C SER A 109 -12.89 -8.30 -13.94
N LYS A 110 -12.61 -8.31 -15.26
CA LYS A 110 -13.13 -9.30 -16.20
C LYS A 110 -12.82 -10.73 -15.74
N MET A 111 -11.55 -11.01 -15.48
CA MET A 111 -11.10 -12.35 -15.12
C MET A 111 -11.64 -12.82 -13.76
N LEU A 112 -11.93 -11.90 -12.84
CA LEU A 112 -12.64 -12.22 -11.60
C LEU A 112 -14.08 -12.65 -11.87
N SER A 113 -14.80 -11.86 -12.65
CA SER A 113 -16.21 -12.13 -13.00
C SER A 113 -16.35 -13.45 -13.76
N GLU A 114 -15.42 -13.76 -14.66
CA GLU A 114 -15.36 -15.02 -15.41
C GLU A 114 -14.87 -16.22 -14.57
N GLY A 115 -14.39 -15.99 -13.34
CA GLY A 115 -13.86 -17.04 -12.46
C GLY A 115 -12.47 -17.57 -12.86
N ALA A 116 -11.78 -16.91 -13.78
CA ALA A 116 -10.39 -17.21 -14.12
C ALA A 116 -9.42 -16.80 -12.99
N LEU A 117 -9.80 -15.82 -12.17
CA LEU A 117 -9.13 -15.43 -10.94
C LEU A 117 -10.10 -15.61 -9.76
N HIS A 118 -9.57 -15.96 -8.59
CA HIS A 118 -10.36 -16.13 -7.36
C HIS A 118 -10.32 -14.88 -6.47
N GLY A 119 -9.35 -14.01 -6.69
CA GLY A 119 -9.35 -12.64 -6.20
C GLY A 119 -8.23 -11.84 -6.85
N ALA A 120 -8.21 -10.54 -6.64
CA ALA A 120 -7.20 -9.66 -7.21
C ALA A 120 -6.86 -8.51 -6.28
N ILE A 121 -5.61 -8.03 -6.35
CA ILE A 121 -5.18 -6.82 -5.65
C ILE A 121 -4.98 -5.71 -6.65
N VAL A 122 -5.83 -4.69 -6.57
CA VAL A 122 -5.82 -3.57 -7.52
C VAL A 122 -5.61 -2.27 -6.77
N PRO A 123 -4.48 -1.57 -7.01
CA PRO A 123 -4.25 -0.25 -6.46
C PRO A 123 -5.04 0.81 -7.23
N GLY A 124 -5.46 1.86 -6.53
CA GLY A 124 -6.12 3.02 -7.12
C GLY A 124 -7.61 3.04 -6.81
N ASP A 125 -7.94 3.97 -5.91
CA ASP A 125 -9.12 4.81 -5.93
C ASP A 125 -10.46 4.18 -5.56
N SER A 126 -10.53 3.58 -4.37
CA SER A 126 -11.80 3.36 -3.65
C SER A 126 -12.55 4.66 -3.28
N GLY A 127 -12.15 5.81 -3.82
CA GLY A 127 -12.22 7.09 -3.11
C GLY A 127 -11.34 7.02 -1.85
N TYR A 128 -10.44 7.97 -1.63
CA TYR A 128 -9.64 7.93 -0.41
C TYR A 128 -10.48 8.48 0.75
N LEU A 129 -10.87 7.66 1.74
CA LEU A 129 -11.32 8.16 3.05
C LEU A 129 -10.66 7.35 4.19
N GLY A 130 -9.38 7.00 4.01
CA GLY A 130 -8.57 6.27 5.01
C GLY A 130 -9.28 5.07 5.65
N LEU A 131 -9.49 5.08 6.97
CA LEU A 131 -10.15 4.03 7.74
C LEU A 131 -11.64 3.90 7.44
N PHE A 132 -12.31 5.00 7.12
CA PHE A 132 -13.77 5.04 6.88
C PHE A 132 -14.15 5.03 5.40
N GLY A 133 -13.15 4.98 4.51
CA GLY A 133 -13.33 4.98 3.07
C GLY A 133 -13.70 3.63 2.51
N GLY A 134 -14.11 3.61 1.26
CA GLY A 134 -14.72 2.44 0.65
C GLY A 134 -16.21 2.36 0.91
N GLY A 135 -16.89 1.74 -0.04
CA GLY A 135 -18.34 1.80 -0.20
C GLY A 135 -18.71 1.82 -1.68
N GLU A 136 -17.80 2.33 -2.53
CA GLU A 136 -17.90 2.21 -3.97
C GLU A 136 -16.72 1.41 -4.53
N THR A 137 -17.06 0.37 -5.30
CA THR A 137 -16.09 -0.33 -6.13
C THR A 137 -15.66 0.64 -7.25
N PRO A 138 -14.35 0.91 -7.44
CA PRO A 138 -13.90 1.83 -8.48
C PRO A 138 -14.45 1.42 -9.85
N LYS A 139 -14.75 2.38 -10.73
CA LYS A 139 -15.37 2.12 -12.06
C LYS A 139 -14.72 0.97 -12.83
N MET A 140 -13.39 0.89 -12.81
CA MET A 140 -12.64 -0.15 -13.51
C MET A 140 -12.86 -1.55 -12.91
N MET A 141 -13.04 -1.63 -11.59
CA MET A 141 -13.35 -2.87 -10.90
C MET A 141 -14.84 -3.22 -10.99
N ALA A 142 -15.72 -2.23 -11.02
CA ALA A 142 -17.16 -2.39 -11.20
C ALA A 142 -17.58 -2.63 -12.66
N ALA A 143 -16.62 -2.63 -13.60
CA ALA A 143 -16.89 -2.81 -15.03
C ALA A 143 -17.52 -4.18 -15.36
N TYR A 144 -17.33 -5.18 -14.50
CA TYR A 144 -17.89 -6.51 -14.64
C TYR A 144 -18.71 -6.92 -13.39
N PRO A 145 -19.79 -7.70 -13.56
CA PRO A 145 -20.71 -8.02 -12.48
C PRO A 145 -20.06 -8.88 -11.39
N GLY A 146 -20.54 -8.70 -10.16
CA GLY A 146 -20.14 -9.47 -8.99
C GLY A 146 -18.80 -9.08 -8.37
N VAL A 147 -18.01 -8.21 -9.01
CA VAL A 147 -16.70 -7.80 -8.49
C VAL A 147 -16.85 -6.77 -7.37
N LYS A 148 -16.37 -7.12 -6.17
CA LYS A 148 -16.44 -6.26 -4.97
C LYS A 148 -15.22 -6.44 -4.06
N PRO A 149 -14.89 -5.45 -3.20
CA PRO A 149 -13.86 -5.63 -2.19
C PRO A 149 -14.21 -6.79 -1.24
N LEU A 150 -13.22 -7.63 -0.92
CA LEU A 150 -13.34 -8.78 -0.02
C LEU A 150 -13.44 -8.36 1.45
N PHE A 151 -12.74 -7.28 1.82
CA PHE A 151 -12.77 -6.72 3.17
C PHE A 151 -13.34 -5.31 3.11
N GLN A 152 -14.41 -5.06 3.87
CA GLN A 152 -15.11 -3.76 3.88
C GLN A 152 -15.48 -3.28 5.29
N ASP A 153 -15.40 -4.15 6.31
CA ASP A 153 -15.74 -3.80 7.68
C ASP A 153 -14.75 -2.77 8.24
N ASN A 154 -15.25 -1.55 8.49
CA ASN A 154 -14.49 -0.46 9.08
C ASN A 154 -13.95 -0.86 10.46
N ASP A 155 -14.74 -1.57 11.27
CA ASP A 155 -14.35 -1.94 12.63
C ASP A 155 -13.24 -2.99 12.61
N GLU A 156 -13.25 -3.93 11.66
CA GLU A 156 -12.13 -4.87 11.44
C GLU A 156 -10.84 -4.12 11.09
N ILE A 157 -10.92 -3.16 10.16
CA ILE A 157 -9.77 -2.38 9.70
C ILE A 157 -9.23 -1.49 10.82
N ILE A 158 -10.10 -0.84 11.60
CA ILE A 158 -9.73 -0.03 12.76
C ILE A 158 -9.09 -0.90 13.84
N ARG A 159 -9.69 -2.05 14.17
CA ARG A 159 -9.12 -2.99 15.15
C ARG A 159 -7.72 -3.43 14.75
N TYR A 160 -7.53 -3.85 13.50
CA TYR A 160 -6.22 -4.26 13.00
C TYR A 160 -5.20 -3.11 13.09
N THR A 161 -5.57 -1.91 12.67
CA THR A 161 -4.70 -0.72 12.72
C THR A 161 -4.28 -0.41 14.15
N LYS A 162 -5.22 -0.42 15.11
CA LYS A 162 -4.93 -0.19 16.53
C LYS A 162 -4.06 -1.28 17.16
N GLN A 163 -4.37 -2.55 16.88
CA GLN A 163 -3.66 -3.70 17.46
C GLN A 163 -2.21 -3.78 16.99
N THR A 164 -1.96 -3.47 15.73
CA THR A 164 -0.64 -3.60 15.11
C THR A 164 0.17 -2.30 15.15
N GLY A 165 -0.51 -1.15 15.23
CA GLY A 165 0.10 0.16 14.98
C GLY A 165 0.54 0.34 13.52
N ILE A 166 0.09 -0.52 12.60
CA ILE A 166 0.43 -0.44 11.18
C ILE A 166 -0.62 0.41 10.48
N ASN A 167 -0.21 1.59 10.02
CA ASN A 167 -0.97 2.39 9.07
C ASN A 167 -0.16 2.51 7.76
N PRO A 168 -0.54 1.81 6.68
CA PRO A 168 0.29 1.68 5.49
C PRO A 168 0.74 3.02 4.88
N ILE A 169 2.05 3.26 4.85
CA ILE A 169 2.67 4.42 4.20
C ILE A 169 2.93 4.12 2.73
N MET A 170 2.46 4.98 1.82
CA MET A 170 2.60 4.78 0.37
C MET A 170 3.76 5.54 -0.24
N HIS A 171 3.88 6.81 0.14
CA HIS A 171 4.83 7.76 -0.45
C HIS A 171 5.61 8.45 0.66
N VAL A 172 6.90 8.60 0.44
CA VAL A 172 7.83 9.28 1.34
C VAL A 172 8.69 10.22 0.50
N LEU A 173 9.01 11.39 1.04
CA LEU A 173 9.97 12.30 0.44
C LEU A 173 11.38 11.73 0.58
N SER A 174 12.12 11.62 -0.53
CA SER A 174 13.51 11.16 -0.54
C SER A 174 14.45 12.24 -1.04
N ILE A 175 15.65 12.30 -0.48
CA ILE A 175 16.74 13.19 -0.87
C ILE A 175 18.01 12.39 -1.13
N ARG A 176 18.85 12.80 -2.09
CA ARG A 176 20.17 12.19 -2.27
C ARG A 176 21.05 12.49 -1.05
N ARG A 177 21.79 11.49 -0.57
CA ARG A 177 22.66 11.61 0.60
C ARG A 177 23.66 12.75 0.46
N GLU A 178 24.26 12.92 -0.72
CA GLU A 178 25.20 14.00 -1.04
C GLU A 178 24.60 15.40 -0.81
N VAL A 179 23.29 15.58 -1.08
CA VAL A 179 22.61 16.88 -0.95
C VAL A 179 22.40 17.20 0.53
N ALA A 180 21.98 16.21 1.32
CA ALA A 180 21.83 16.36 2.76
C ALA A 180 23.20 16.60 3.45
N GLN A 181 24.28 16.00 2.96
CA GLN A 181 25.64 16.26 3.46
C GLN A 181 26.14 17.66 3.10
N ARG A 182 25.86 18.13 1.87
CA ARG A 182 26.25 19.46 1.41
C ARG A 182 25.44 20.58 2.07
N TYR A 183 24.18 20.33 2.41
CA TYR A 183 23.27 21.28 3.05
C TYR A 183 22.59 20.64 4.27
N PRO A 184 23.28 20.52 5.42
CA PRO A 184 22.80 19.76 6.58
C PRO A 184 21.47 20.24 7.18
N ASP A 185 21.15 21.52 7.04
CA ASP A 185 19.91 22.12 7.54
C ASP A 185 18.72 22.01 6.56
N PHE A 186 18.98 21.62 5.31
CA PHE A 186 17.99 21.57 4.25
C PHE A 186 16.89 20.52 4.48
N PRO A 187 17.18 19.28 4.93
CA PRO A 187 16.12 18.31 5.25
C PRO A 187 15.13 18.83 6.29
N ALA A 188 15.60 19.47 7.38
CA ALA A 188 14.72 20.03 8.41
C ALA A 188 13.90 21.23 7.88
N LYS A 189 14.48 22.05 6.99
CA LYS A 189 13.73 23.12 6.29
C LYS A 189 12.63 22.56 5.41
N LEU A 190 12.89 21.46 4.69
CA LEU A 190 11.87 20.78 3.89
C LEU A 190 10.74 20.24 4.77
N THR A 191 11.06 19.57 5.89
CA THR A 191 10.04 19.07 6.81
C THR A 191 9.14 20.20 7.32
N ARG A 192 9.73 21.32 7.77
CA ARG A 192 8.95 22.50 8.21
C ARG A 192 8.07 23.07 7.09
N ALA A 193 8.60 23.25 5.88
CA ALA A 193 7.84 23.77 4.76
C ALA A 193 6.63 22.87 4.41
N PHE A 194 6.79 21.55 4.48
CA PHE A 194 5.68 20.62 4.28
C PHE A 194 4.67 20.63 5.44
N MET A 195 5.14 20.78 6.69
CA MET A 195 4.24 20.96 7.84
C MET A 195 3.41 22.23 7.70
N GLU A 196 4.03 23.36 7.32
CA GLU A 196 3.33 24.63 7.04
C GLU A 196 2.31 24.48 5.90
N ALA A 197 2.67 23.77 4.82
CA ALA A 197 1.75 23.49 3.72
C ALA A 197 0.56 22.63 4.17
N ARG A 198 0.79 21.59 4.98
CA ARG A 198 -0.28 20.75 5.55
C ARG A 198 -1.21 21.57 6.46
N ASP A 199 -0.65 22.39 7.33
CA ASP A 199 -1.42 23.16 8.32
C ASP A 199 -2.28 24.25 7.68
N THR A 200 -1.93 24.65 6.44
CA THR A 200 -2.68 25.61 5.63
C THR A 200 -3.52 24.96 4.52
N ALA A 201 -3.56 23.62 4.44
CA ALA A 201 -4.20 22.90 3.33
C ALA A 201 -5.73 22.87 3.39
N ALA A 202 -6.34 23.06 4.57
CA ALA A 202 -7.79 22.87 4.78
C ALA A 202 -8.70 23.58 3.76
N PRO A 203 -8.43 24.83 3.31
CA PRO A 203 -9.25 25.50 2.30
C PRO A 203 -9.23 24.85 0.90
N TYR A 204 -8.25 23.98 0.64
CA TYR A 204 -8.08 23.27 -0.63
C TYR A 204 -8.63 21.84 -0.59
N MET A 205 -9.18 21.41 0.56
CA MET A 205 -9.67 20.06 0.77
C MET A 205 -11.20 19.98 0.68
N PRO A 206 -11.75 18.89 0.14
CA PRO A 206 -13.17 18.57 0.27
C PRO A 206 -13.61 18.49 1.74
N ALA A 207 -14.83 18.94 2.05
CA ALA A 207 -15.35 18.98 3.42
C ALA A 207 -15.48 17.58 4.06
N ASP A 208 -15.81 16.57 3.25
CA ASP A 208 -15.87 15.16 3.64
C ASP A 208 -14.50 14.58 3.96
N GLU A 209 -13.45 15.00 3.25
CA GLU A 209 -12.07 14.60 3.55
C GLU A 209 -11.61 15.18 4.90
N ILE A 210 -11.89 16.46 5.17
CA ILE A 210 -11.60 17.11 6.47
C ILE A 210 -12.32 16.37 7.61
N ALA A 211 -13.61 16.09 7.44
CA ALA A 211 -14.40 15.36 8.44
C ALA A 211 -13.88 13.92 8.64
N GLY A 212 -13.47 13.26 7.55
CA GLY A 212 -12.82 11.95 7.58
C GLY A 212 -11.56 11.96 8.43
N TYR A 213 -10.65 12.91 8.20
CA TYR A 213 -9.40 13.04 8.95
C TYR A 213 -9.64 13.30 10.43
N ALA A 214 -10.58 14.17 10.78
CA ALA A 214 -10.94 14.41 12.17
C ALA A 214 -11.44 13.12 12.85
N LYS A 215 -12.32 12.37 12.18
CA LYS A 215 -12.84 11.10 12.68
C LYS A 215 -11.75 10.04 12.86
N GLU A 216 -10.77 9.99 11.96
CA GLU A 216 -9.63 9.07 12.07
C GLU A 216 -8.74 9.40 13.26
N ARG A 217 -8.50 10.69 13.50
CA ARG A 217 -7.76 11.16 14.67
C ARG A 217 -8.44 10.73 15.97
N ASP A 218 -9.75 10.95 16.06
CA ASP A 218 -10.53 10.59 17.24
C ASP A 218 -10.50 9.09 17.50
N VAL A 219 -10.67 8.28 16.44
CA VAL A 219 -10.67 6.83 16.58
C VAL A 219 -9.28 6.29 16.89
N LEU A 220 -8.22 6.74 16.23
CA LEU A 220 -6.87 6.25 16.47
C LEU A 220 -6.24 6.80 17.76
N GLY A 221 -6.69 7.96 18.24
CA GLY A 221 -6.13 8.63 19.42
C GLY A 221 -4.82 9.36 19.14
N GLU A 222 -4.46 9.54 17.86
CA GLU A 222 -3.26 10.25 17.39
C GLU A 222 -3.54 10.90 16.04
N ASP A 223 -2.62 11.72 15.54
CA ASP A 223 -2.68 12.22 14.16
C ASP A 223 -1.98 11.24 13.19
N PRO A 224 -2.73 10.39 12.45
CA PRO A 224 -2.12 9.44 11.52
C PRO A 224 -1.44 10.11 10.33
N TYR A 225 -1.64 11.42 10.12
CA TYR A 225 -1.06 12.21 9.01
C TYR A 225 0.05 13.14 9.49
N ALA A 226 0.49 13.02 10.73
CA ALA A 226 1.61 13.79 11.25
C ALA A 226 2.91 13.45 10.50
N TYR A 227 3.71 14.49 10.20
CA TYR A 227 5.04 14.35 9.61
C TYR A 227 6.09 14.10 10.71
N VAL A 228 5.97 12.94 11.35
CA VAL A 228 6.80 12.49 12.47
C VAL A 228 7.40 11.13 12.19
N MET A 229 8.48 10.78 12.89
CA MET A 229 9.04 9.42 12.91
C MET A 229 8.76 8.75 14.27
N GLY A 230 7.47 8.62 14.58
CA GLY A 230 6.98 8.03 15.82
C GLY A 230 7.05 6.50 15.84
N GLN A 231 6.54 5.90 16.91
CA GLN A 231 6.59 4.44 17.08
C GLN A 231 5.76 3.70 16.02
N ASN A 232 4.62 4.27 15.60
CA ASN A 232 3.74 3.66 14.60
C ASN A 232 4.32 3.79 13.18
N GLU A 233 5.01 4.88 12.85
CA GLU A 233 5.77 5.00 11.60
C GLU A 233 6.90 3.98 11.53
N LYS A 234 7.69 3.86 12.61
CA LYS A 234 8.77 2.88 12.70
C LYS A 234 8.25 1.46 12.52
N ARG A 235 7.14 1.11 13.19
CA ARG A 235 6.47 -0.19 13.02
C ARG A 235 5.99 -0.42 11.59
N SER A 236 5.33 0.58 10.99
CA SER A 236 4.83 0.49 9.62
C SER A 236 5.97 0.32 8.61
N LEU A 237 7.04 1.11 8.71
CA LEU A 237 8.18 1.02 7.81
C LEU A 237 8.94 -0.32 7.96
N ALA A 238 9.11 -0.81 9.19
CA ALA A 238 9.68 -2.13 9.46
C ALA A 238 8.81 -3.25 8.88
N ALA A 239 7.48 -3.17 9.02
CA ALA A 239 6.55 -4.12 8.43
C ALA A 239 6.62 -4.11 6.90
N LEU A 240 6.67 -2.93 6.26
CA LEU A 240 6.82 -2.84 4.81
C LEU A 240 8.13 -3.47 4.32
N ASN A 241 9.24 -3.29 5.04
CA ASN A 241 10.50 -3.95 4.70
C ASN A 241 10.38 -5.47 4.85
N ARG A 242 9.82 -5.96 5.96
CA ARG A 242 9.57 -7.39 6.19
C ARG A 242 8.72 -8.00 5.08
N TYR A 243 7.59 -7.37 4.75
CA TYR A 243 6.70 -7.81 3.67
C TYR A 243 7.41 -7.86 2.32
N GLN A 244 8.28 -6.91 2.01
CA GLN A 244 9.07 -6.98 0.78
C GLN A 244 10.05 -8.16 0.79
N ILE A 245 10.62 -8.54 1.93
CA ILE A 245 11.50 -9.72 2.02
C ILE A 245 10.71 -11.02 1.86
N GLU A 246 9.63 -11.17 2.61
CA GLU A 246 8.76 -12.37 2.57
C GLU A 246 8.18 -12.60 1.16
N GLN A 247 8.00 -11.52 0.39
CA GLN A 247 7.48 -11.56 -0.97
C GLN A 247 8.58 -11.59 -2.04
N GLY A 248 9.86 -11.75 -1.66
CA GLY A 248 11.00 -11.88 -2.57
C GLY A 248 11.41 -10.60 -3.30
N LEU A 249 10.90 -9.44 -2.87
CA LEU A 249 11.21 -8.14 -3.46
C LEU A 249 12.46 -7.49 -2.86
N MET A 250 12.86 -7.93 -1.67
CA MET A 250 14.08 -7.54 -0.95
C MET A 250 14.70 -8.77 -0.29
N LYS A 251 15.93 -8.65 0.21
CA LYS A 251 16.65 -9.69 0.96
C LYS A 251 17.11 -9.23 2.35
N THR A 252 17.14 -7.92 2.59
CA THR A 252 17.75 -7.34 3.79
C THR A 252 16.77 -6.45 4.55
N MET A 253 16.77 -6.58 5.88
CA MET A 253 16.14 -5.61 6.76
C MET A 253 17.05 -4.39 6.87
N LEU A 254 16.55 -3.22 6.48
CA LEU A 254 17.30 -1.98 6.54
C LEU A 254 17.14 -1.32 7.92
N PRO A 255 18.17 -0.61 8.42
CA PRO A 255 18.11 0.12 9.68
C PRO A 255 17.28 1.39 9.49
N MET A 256 15.96 1.33 9.69
CA MET A 256 15.04 2.43 9.36
C MET A 256 15.46 3.75 9.98
N ASP A 257 15.92 3.77 11.24
CA ASP A 257 16.32 5.01 11.91
C ASP A 257 17.50 5.70 11.21
N ASP A 258 18.45 4.95 10.65
CA ASP A 258 19.62 5.49 9.94
C ASP A 258 19.28 6.04 8.54
N LEU A 259 18.10 5.70 8.02
CA LEU A 259 17.64 6.13 6.71
C LEU A 259 16.91 7.48 6.75
N PHE A 260 16.46 7.94 7.91
CA PHE A 260 15.66 9.15 8.03
C PHE A 260 16.44 10.34 8.59
N VAL A 261 16.28 11.49 7.93
CA VAL A 261 16.87 12.78 8.32
C VAL A 261 15.81 13.88 8.31
N GLY A 262 16.12 15.04 8.89
CA GLY A 262 15.21 16.18 8.91
C GLY A 262 14.07 16.04 9.92
N HIS A 263 14.28 15.26 11.00
CA HIS A 263 13.39 15.26 12.15
C HIS A 263 13.33 16.67 12.77
N VAL A 264 12.13 17.12 13.12
CA VAL A 264 11.85 18.43 13.73
C VAL A 264 10.94 18.26 14.94
#